data_AF-A0A2I1GXL4-F1
#
_entry.id   AF-A0A2I1GXL4-F1
#
_cell.length_a   1.000
_cell.length_b   1.000
_cell.length_c   1.000
_cell.angle_alpha   90.00
_cell.angle_beta   90.00
_cell.angle_gamma   90.00
#
_symmetry.space_group_name_H-M   'P 1'
#
loop_
_entity.id
_entity.type
_entity.pdbx_description
1 polymer ?
#
loop_
_entity_poly.entity_id
_entity_poly.type
_entity_poly.pdbx_seq_one_letter_code
_entity_poly.pdbx_strand_id
1 'polypeptide(L)'
;MVVRIVRIDPSKFQCFEDYLSIRTIYPDGTVKGFDLPSDTLNMQPFNFCIPPKYSNENPLRFYPVKKNFLLITYAKADDISNPFTYNDWGIVIDLDGVIHSEIKLGPSYVDNTTKEWKPGQDSITLNVHRDNGFIRTAPITNSTGFSLQQFKM
;
A
#
# COMPACT_ATOMS: atom_id res chain seq x y z
N MET A 1 0.49 -12.02 15.51
CA MET A 1 1.34 -11.55 14.39
C MET A 1 0.51 -11.49 13.12
N VAL A 2 0.72 -10.50 12.26
CA VAL A 2 0.09 -10.45 10.93
C VAL A 2 1.20 -10.55 9.90
N VAL A 3 1.04 -11.44 8.92
CA VAL A 3 2.00 -11.64 7.83
C VAL A 3 1.29 -11.57 6.48
N ARG A 4 1.98 -10.99 5.50
CA ARG A 4 1.58 -11.06 4.09
C ARG A 4 2.28 -12.25 3.46
N ILE A 5 1.52 -13.09 2.76
CA ILE A 5 2.05 -14.15 1.91
C ILE A 5 2.08 -13.60 0.48
N VAL A 6 3.20 -13.83 -0.20
CA VAL A 6 3.35 -13.51 -1.63
C VAL A 6 3.79 -14.76 -2.37
N ARG A 7 3.27 -14.94 -3.58
CA ARG A 7 3.67 -16.02 -4.49
C ARG A 7 4.21 -15.36 -5.74
N ILE A 8 5.38 -15.81 -6.20
CA ILE A 8 5.99 -15.27 -7.41
C ILE A 8 5.13 -15.68 -8.61
N ASP A 9 4.83 -14.75 -9.50
CA ASP A 9 4.26 -15.06 -10.82
C ASP A 9 5.40 -15.50 -11.74
N PRO A 10 5.48 -16.77 -12.15
CA PRO A 10 6.59 -17.26 -12.96
C PRO A 10 6.60 -16.68 -14.39
N SER A 11 5.51 -16.04 -14.83
CA SER A 11 5.38 -15.45 -16.16
C SER A 11 5.86 -14.01 -16.24
N LYS A 12 6.06 -13.33 -15.09
CA LYS A 12 6.38 -11.91 -15.01
C LYS A 12 7.67 -11.68 -14.23
N PHE A 13 8.54 -10.81 -14.74
CA PHE A 13 9.78 -10.45 -14.05
C PHE A 13 9.49 -9.62 -12.80
N GLN A 14 9.91 -10.11 -11.63
CA GLN A 14 9.75 -9.42 -10.33
C GLN A 14 8.31 -9.04 -9.96
N CYS A 15 7.34 -9.85 -10.37
CA CYS A 15 5.95 -9.72 -9.95
C CYS A 15 5.49 -10.93 -9.15
N PHE A 16 4.43 -10.71 -8.38
CA PHE A 16 3.73 -11.72 -7.62
C PHE A 16 2.37 -12.01 -8.27
N GLU A 17 1.74 -13.10 -7.85
CA GLU A 17 0.32 -13.31 -8.13
C GLU A 17 -0.48 -12.10 -7.62
N ASP A 18 -1.49 -11.67 -8.38
CA ASP A 18 -2.28 -10.47 -8.14
C ASP A 18 -3.32 -10.66 -7.01
N TYR A 19 -2.87 -11.19 -5.87
CA TYR A 19 -3.65 -11.50 -4.67
C TYR A 19 -3.07 -10.83 -3.43
N LEU A 20 -3.93 -10.21 -2.62
CA LEU A 20 -3.62 -9.81 -1.26
C LEU A 20 -3.92 -10.97 -0.32
N SER A 21 -2.88 -11.73 0.02
CA SER A 21 -2.95 -12.84 0.96
C SER A 21 -2.43 -12.43 2.34
N ILE A 22 -3.33 -12.35 3.32
CA ILE A 22 -2.99 -12.01 4.71
C ILE A 22 -3.24 -13.21 5.62
N ARG A 23 -2.32 -13.45 6.56
CA ARG A 23 -2.47 -14.44 7.63
C ARG A 23 -2.26 -13.78 8.99
N THR A 24 -3.18 -14.03 9.90
CA THR A 24 -3.09 -13.67 11.31
C THR A 24 -2.75 -14.91 12.12
N ILE A 25 -1.62 -14.86 12.82
CA ILE A 25 -1.13 -15.91 13.72
C ILE A 25 -1.39 -15.46 15.16
N TYR A 26 -2.23 -16.21 15.86
CA TYR A 26 -2.62 -15.95 17.25
C TYR A 26 -1.64 -16.60 18.24
N PRO A 27 -1.56 -16.12 19.50
CA PRO A 27 -0.65 -16.69 20.50
C PRO A 27 -0.90 -18.16 20.83
N ASP A 28 -2.11 -18.65 20.61
CA ASP A 28 -2.50 -20.05 20.78
C ASP A 28 -2.11 -20.95 19.60
N GLY A 29 -1.44 -20.39 18.58
CA GLY A 29 -1.04 -21.10 17.37
C GLY A 29 -2.11 -21.14 16.27
N THR A 30 -3.31 -20.62 16.52
CA THR A 30 -4.36 -20.54 15.49
C THR A 30 -3.91 -19.62 14.36
N VAL A 31 -4.15 -20.04 13.11
CA VAL A 31 -3.92 -19.23 11.91
C VAL A 31 -5.24 -18.98 11.22
N LYS A 32 -5.59 -17.71 11.02
CA LYS A 32 -6.72 -17.28 10.18
C LYS A 32 -6.20 -16.41 9.05
N GLY A 33 -6.95 -16.29 7.96
CA GLY A 33 -6.61 -15.36 6.91
C GLY A 33 -7.58 -15.34 5.77
N PHE A 34 -7.29 -14.47 4.82
CA PHE A 34 -8.06 -14.26 3.62
C PHE A 34 -7.13 -14.06 2.42
N ASP A 35 -7.68 -14.28 1.24
CA ASP A 35 -7.02 -14.07 -0.04
C ASP A 35 -7.98 -13.26 -0.91
N LEU A 36 -7.61 -12.02 -1.25
CA LEU A 36 -8.44 -11.13 -2.07
C LEU A 36 -7.74 -10.87 -3.40
N PRO A 37 -8.36 -11.17 -4.56
CA PRO A 37 -7.79 -10.84 -5.85
C PRO A 37 -7.78 -9.32 -6.06
N SER A 38 -6.85 -8.83 -6.89
CA SER A 38 -6.69 -7.42 -7.23
C SER A 38 -7.98 -6.77 -7.72
N ASP A 39 -8.80 -7.51 -8.47
CA ASP A 39 -10.05 -7.01 -9.04
C ASP A 39 -11.08 -6.69 -7.95
N THR A 40 -11.17 -7.52 -6.90
CA THR A 40 -12.02 -7.26 -5.74
C THR A 40 -11.56 -6.02 -4.97
N LEU A 41 -10.26 -5.75 -4.98
CA LEU A 41 -9.66 -4.58 -4.33
C LEU A 41 -9.66 -3.33 -5.22
N ASN A 42 -10.08 -3.45 -6.48
CA ASN A 42 -9.94 -2.41 -7.50
C ASN A 42 -8.50 -1.85 -7.57
N MET A 43 -7.52 -2.76 -7.49
CA MET A 43 -6.09 -2.44 -7.55
C MET A 43 -5.53 -2.82 -8.92
N GLN A 44 -4.77 -1.90 -9.52
CA GLN A 44 -4.07 -2.20 -10.77
C GLN A 44 -2.93 -3.20 -10.52
N PRO A 45 -2.67 -4.15 -11.45
CA PRO A 45 -1.70 -5.24 -11.25
C PRO A 45 -0.27 -4.78 -10.93
N PHE A 46 0.14 -3.58 -11.35
CA PHE A 46 1.49 -3.07 -11.06
C PHE A 46 1.79 -2.97 -9.55
N ASN A 47 0.77 -2.92 -8.68
CA ASN A 47 0.95 -2.91 -7.23
C ASN A 47 1.52 -4.23 -6.68
N PHE A 48 1.45 -5.31 -7.46
CA PHE A 48 1.98 -6.63 -7.14
C PHE A 48 3.34 -6.89 -7.79
N CYS A 49 3.98 -5.85 -8.33
CA CYS A 49 5.31 -5.91 -8.90
C CYS A 49 6.29 -5.03 -8.12
N ILE A 50 7.55 -5.48 -8.02
CA ILE A 50 8.66 -4.66 -7.55
C ILE A 50 9.28 -3.99 -8.78
N PRO A 51 9.34 -2.66 -8.87
CA PRO A 51 9.96 -2.01 -10.02
C PRO A 51 11.45 -2.39 -10.13
N PRO A 52 11.96 -2.81 -11.29
CA PRO A 52 13.34 -3.28 -11.44
C PRO A 52 14.41 -2.26 -11.02
N LYS A 53 14.14 -0.97 -11.26
CA LYS A 53 15.02 0.14 -10.87
C LYS A 53 14.96 0.47 -9.38
N TYR A 54 13.91 0.01 -8.70
CA TYR A 54 13.60 0.34 -7.31
C TYR A 54 13.32 -0.95 -6.53
N SER A 55 14.31 -1.85 -6.48
CA SER A 55 14.18 -3.21 -5.94
C SER A 55 13.79 -3.30 -4.46
N ASN A 56 13.91 -2.20 -3.72
CA ASN A 56 13.51 -2.11 -2.31
C ASN A 56 12.14 -1.45 -2.11
N GLU A 57 11.44 -1.11 -3.19
CA GLU A 57 10.26 -0.26 -3.15
C GLU A 57 9.03 -1.06 -3.55
N ASN A 58 8.29 -1.50 -2.53
CA ASN A 58 7.04 -2.21 -2.72
C ASN A 58 5.89 -1.20 -2.76
N PRO A 59 5.13 -1.11 -3.86
CA PRO A 59 3.93 -0.27 -3.91
C PRO A 59 2.93 -0.65 -2.82
N LEU A 60 2.82 -1.95 -2.51
CA LEU A 60 1.86 -2.47 -1.56
C LEU A 60 2.51 -2.66 -0.18
N ARG A 61 2.09 -1.85 0.80
CA ARG A 61 2.55 -1.90 2.20
C ARG A 61 1.37 -1.99 3.15
N PHE A 62 1.59 -2.50 4.35
CA PHE A 62 0.52 -2.68 5.34
C PHE A 62 0.93 -2.26 6.75
N TYR A 63 -0.01 -1.68 7.48
CA TYR A 63 0.21 -1.12 8.82
C TYR A 63 -0.90 -1.56 9.78
N PRO A 64 -0.59 -2.07 10.98
CA PRO A 64 -1.58 -2.35 12.00
C PRO A 64 -2.07 -1.04 12.64
N VAL A 65 -3.25 -0.58 12.21
CA VAL A 65 -3.76 0.76 12.57
C VAL A 65 -4.54 0.78 13.87
N LYS A 66 -5.42 -0.19 14.07
CA LYS A 66 -6.22 -0.39 15.29
C LYS A 66 -6.29 -1.90 15.57
N LYS A 67 -6.83 -2.28 16.74
CA LYS A 67 -7.09 -3.68 17.04
C LYS A 67 -7.95 -4.29 15.93
N ASN A 68 -7.44 -5.35 15.30
CA ASN A 68 -8.08 -6.07 14.21
C ASN A 68 -8.25 -5.31 12.89
N PHE A 69 -7.57 -4.17 12.70
CA PHE A 69 -7.62 -3.43 11.44
C PHE A 69 -6.22 -3.17 10.88
N LEU A 70 -6.10 -3.31 9.56
CA LEU A 70 -4.92 -3.01 8.78
C LEU A 70 -5.23 -1.84 7.83
N LEU A 71 -4.28 -0.94 7.68
CA LEU A 71 -4.22 -0.03 6.54
C LEU A 71 -3.31 -0.67 5.50
N ILE A 72 -3.83 -0.89 4.29
CA ILE A 72 -3.04 -1.30 3.13
C ILE A 72 -2.88 -0.08 2.24
N THR A 73 -1.65 0.34 1.99
CA THR A 73 -1.35 1.42 1.04
C THR A 73 -0.91 0.84 -0.29
N TYR A 74 -1.33 1.47 -1.38
CA TYR A 74 -1.05 1.07 -2.76
C TYR A 74 -1.17 2.32 -3.66
N ALA A 75 -0.96 2.19 -4.96
CA ALA A 75 -1.14 3.29 -5.90
C ALA A 75 -2.21 3.00 -6.96
N LYS A 76 -2.88 4.06 -7.42
CA LYS A 76 -3.72 4.05 -8.62
C LYS A 76 -3.22 5.11 -9.60
N ALA A 77 -3.21 4.76 -10.88
CA ALA A 77 -2.88 5.66 -11.97
C ALA A 77 -4.09 5.81 -12.89
N ASP A 78 -4.46 7.05 -13.21
CA ASP A 78 -5.47 7.33 -14.23
C ASP A 78 -4.95 6.92 -15.62
N ASP A 79 -3.64 7.06 -15.84
CA ASP A 79 -2.92 6.59 -17.02
C ASP A 79 -1.59 5.93 -16.60
N ILE A 80 -1.51 4.61 -16.74
CA ILE A 80 -0.33 3.81 -16.36
C ILE A 80 0.93 4.26 -17.11
N SER A 81 0.79 4.82 -18.32
CA SER A 81 1.91 5.32 -19.12
C SER A 81 2.41 6.69 -18.69
N ASN A 82 1.67 7.39 -17.83
CA ASN A 82 2.01 8.72 -17.34
C ASN A 82 2.23 8.70 -15.80
N PRO A 83 3.50 8.66 -15.35
CA PRO A 83 3.88 8.66 -13.93
C PRO A 83 3.24 9.76 -13.07
N PHE A 84 2.92 10.92 -13.66
CA PHE A 84 2.33 12.05 -12.93
C PHE A 84 0.85 11.87 -12.59
N THR A 85 0.20 10.82 -13.12
CA THR A 85 -1.19 10.48 -12.77
C THR A 85 -1.31 9.53 -11.58
N TYR A 86 -0.18 9.04 -11.07
CA TYR A 86 -0.14 8.10 -9.96
C TYR A 86 -0.48 8.84 -8.65
N ASN A 87 -1.43 8.26 -7.92
CA ASN A 87 -1.80 8.68 -6.58
C ASN A 87 -1.65 7.50 -5.64
N ASP A 88 -1.17 7.76 -4.43
CA ASP A 88 -1.21 6.80 -3.35
C ASP A 88 -2.62 6.75 -2.76
N TRP A 89 -3.06 5.54 -2.46
CA TRP A 89 -4.35 5.21 -1.87
C TRP A 89 -4.14 4.30 -0.67
N GLY A 90 -5.13 4.28 0.21
CA GLY A 90 -5.20 3.40 1.36
C GLY A 90 -6.55 2.71 1.42
N ILE A 91 -6.58 1.42 1.79
CA ILE A 91 -7.79 0.76 2.25
C ILE A 91 -7.64 0.37 3.72
N VAL A 92 -8.72 0.52 4.49
CA VAL A 92 -8.83 -0.05 5.83
C VAL A 92 -9.58 -1.37 5.73
N ILE A 93 -8.92 -2.45 6.13
CA ILE A 93 -9.43 -3.81 6.06
C ILE A 93 -9.35 -4.45 7.44
N ASP A 94 -10.35 -5.24 7.82
CA ASP A 94 -10.28 -6.03 9.04
C ASP A 94 -9.54 -7.37 8.83
N LEU A 95 -9.34 -8.12 9.91
CA LEU A 95 -8.65 -9.41 9.84
C LEU A 95 -9.48 -10.55 9.23
N ASP A 96 -10.77 -10.31 8.94
CA ASP A 96 -11.65 -11.23 8.23
C ASP A 96 -11.74 -10.91 6.73
N GLY A 97 -11.08 -9.84 6.28
CA GLY A 97 -10.97 -9.46 4.88
C GLY A 97 -12.04 -8.48 4.40
N VAL A 98 -12.82 -7.88 5.31
CA VAL A 98 -13.85 -6.90 4.95
C VAL A 98 -13.22 -5.51 4.83
N ILE A 99 -13.49 -4.83 3.71
CA ILE A 99 -13.04 -3.46 3.45
C ILE A 99 -14.03 -2.48 4.09
N HIS A 100 -13.53 -1.60 4.96
CA HIS A 100 -14.35 -0.62 5.70
C HIS A 100 -14.26 0.78 5.10
N SER A 101 -13.13 1.13 4.50
CA SER A 101 -12.96 2.43 3.84
C SER A 101 -11.84 2.39 2.81
N GLU A 102 -11.94 3.33 1.87
CA GLU A 102 -10.92 3.66 0.88
C GLU A 102 -10.59 5.16 0.98
N ILE A 103 -9.30 5.49 0.94
CA ILE A 103 -8.78 6.82 1.24
C ILE A 103 -7.79 7.20 0.15
N LYS A 104 -8.02 8.32 -0.54
CA LYS A 104 -7.01 8.92 -1.42
C LYS A 104 -5.98 9.64 -0.55
N LEU A 105 -4.73 9.18 -0.57
CA LEU A 105 -3.64 9.72 0.26
C LEU A 105 -2.94 10.92 -0.40
N GLY A 106 -3.08 11.04 -1.72
CA GLY A 106 -2.55 12.15 -2.51
C GLY A 106 -1.63 11.66 -3.63
N PRO A 107 -0.95 12.57 -4.35
CA PRO A 107 -0.03 12.20 -5.41
C PRO A 107 1.09 11.27 -4.92
N SER A 108 1.45 10.30 -5.75
CA SER A 108 2.65 9.49 -5.56
C SER A 108 3.90 10.28 -5.97
N TYR A 109 5.06 9.90 -5.46
CA TYR A 109 6.32 10.54 -5.84
C TYR A 109 6.75 10.13 -7.25
N VAL A 110 7.24 11.12 -8.00
CA VAL A 110 7.88 10.93 -9.31
C VAL A 110 9.29 11.51 -9.21
N ASP A 111 10.28 10.73 -9.65
CA ASP A 111 11.67 11.18 -9.65
C ASP A 111 11.84 12.33 -10.67
N ASN A 112 12.35 13.47 -10.20
CA ASN A 112 12.47 14.65 -11.05
C ASN A 112 13.49 14.50 -12.18
N THR A 113 14.46 13.60 -12.03
CA THR A 113 15.53 13.35 -12.99
C THR A 113 15.09 12.34 -14.03
N THR A 114 14.61 11.18 -13.59
CA THR A 114 14.23 10.09 -14.52
C THR A 114 12.82 10.27 -15.07
N LYS A 115 11.98 11.08 -14.42
CA LYS A 115 10.54 11.24 -14.69
C LYS A 115 9.75 9.95 -14.48
N GLU A 116 10.29 9.02 -13.68
CA GLU A 116 9.66 7.72 -13.40
C GLU A 116 8.91 7.76 -12.07
N TRP A 117 7.80 7.02 -12.01
CA TRP A 117 7.09 6.80 -10.76
C TRP A 117 7.96 5.93 -9.85
N LYS A 118 8.04 6.34 -8.59
CA LYS A 118 8.87 5.71 -7.59
C LYS A 118 7.99 5.38 -6.37
N PRO A 119 7.57 4.12 -6.18
CA PRO A 119 6.56 3.75 -5.18
C PRO A 119 7.04 3.91 -3.74
N GLY A 120 6.07 3.99 -2.83
CA GLY A 120 6.30 3.78 -1.39
C GLY A 120 7.27 4.75 -0.74
N GLN A 121 7.41 5.97 -1.29
CA GLN A 121 8.30 7.01 -0.76
C GLN A 121 7.73 7.79 0.43
N ASP A 122 6.44 7.63 0.69
CA ASP A 122 5.80 8.18 1.87
C ASP A 122 6.03 7.30 3.11
N SER A 123 5.74 7.86 4.27
CA SER A 123 5.73 7.13 5.53
C SER A 123 4.42 7.36 6.26
N ILE A 124 3.96 6.32 6.96
CA ILE A 124 2.76 6.34 7.79
C ILE A 124 3.17 6.27 9.26
N THR A 125 2.85 7.33 9.99
CA THR A 125 3.05 7.41 11.45
C THR A 125 1.71 7.34 12.14
N LEU A 126 1.51 6.31 12.96
CA LEU A 126 0.25 6.08 13.65
C LEU A 126 0.15 6.97 14.88
N ASN A 127 -1.02 7.56 15.12
CA ASN A 127 -1.25 8.38 16.31
C ASN A 127 -1.19 7.52 17.58
N VAL A 128 -0.75 8.10 18.70
CA VAL A 128 -0.75 7.42 20.01
C VAL A 128 -2.15 6.93 20.35
N HIS A 129 -3.14 7.82 20.21
CA HIS A 129 -4.55 7.45 20.21
C HIS A 129 -4.93 6.99 18.80
N ARG A 130 -5.06 5.68 18.64
CA ARG A 130 -5.30 5.05 17.33
C ARG A 130 -6.58 5.53 16.66
N ASP A 131 -7.56 5.97 17.44
CA ASP A 131 -8.81 6.57 16.94
C ASP A 131 -8.65 7.91 16.26
N ASN A 132 -7.54 8.60 16.50
CA ASN A 132 -7.23 9.85 15.79
C ASN A 132 -6.60 9.59 14.41
N GLY A 133 -6.41 8.33 14.02
CA GLY A 133 -5.92 7.95 12.71
C GLY A 133 -4.39 7.95 12.59
N PHE A 134 -3.88 8.51 11.49
CA PHE A 134 -2.43 8.51 11.18
C PHE A 134 -1.99 9.78 10.45
N ILE A 135 -0.70 10.08 10.59
CA ILE A 135 -0.02 11.12 9.82
C ILE A 135 0.69 10.44 8.65
N ARG A 136 0.49 10.97 7.44
CA ARG A 136 1.30 10.63 6.27
C ARG A 136 2.32 11.74 6.02
N THR A 137 3.57 11.37 5.80
CA THR A 137 4.59 12.24 5.24
C THR A 137 5.02 11.75 3.88
N ALA A 138 4.99 12.60 2.86
CA ALA A 138 5.38 12.21 1.51
C ALA A 138 6.18 13.32 0.81
N PRO A 139 7.24 12.99 0.07
CA PRO A 139 7.99 13.98 -0.70
C PRO A 139 7.09 14.62 -1.77
N ILE A 140 7.30 15.91 -2.00
CA ILE A 140 6.55 16.66 -3.02
C ILE A 140 7.33 16.58 -4.34
N THR A 141 6.71 16.01 -5.38
CA THR A 141 7.28 15.97 -6.74
C THR A 141 7.67 17.37 -7.20
N ASN A 142 8.84 17.51 -7.85
CA ASN A 142 9.46 18.78 -8.25
C ASN A 142 9.81 19.74 -7.10
N SER A 143 9.98 19.24 -5.87
CA SER A 143 10.38 20.01 -4.71
C SER A 143 11.39 19.26 -3.82
N THR A 144 12.07 19.97 -2.93
CA THR A 144 12.86 19.38 -1.83
C THR A 144 12.04 19.23 -0.54
N GLY A 145 10.77 19.67 -0.56
CA GLY A 145 9.86 19.65 0.58
C GLY A 145 9.08 18.34 0.73
N PHE A 146 8.41 18.24 1.88
CA PHE A 146 7.52 17.12 2.22
C PHE A 146 6.13 17.66 2.54
N SER A 147 5.12 16.92 2.10
CA SER A 147 3.74 17.08 2.55
C SER A 147 3.57 16.31 3.87
N LEU A 148 2.86 16.92 4.82
CA LEU A 148 2.49 16.30 6.09
C LEU A 148 0.99 16.47 6.27
N GLN A 149 0.26 15.35 6.33
CA GLN A 149 -1.20 15.37 6.39
C GLN A 149 -1.73 14.36 7.42
N GLN A 150 -2.66 14.82 8.25
CA GLN A 150 -3.41 13.99 9.19
C GLN A 150 -4.62 13.37 8.48
N PHE A 151 -4.75 12.05 8.58
CA PHE A 151 -5.91 11.29 8.12
C PHE A 151 -6.67 10.74 9.31
N LYS A 152 -8.01 10.82 9.26
CA LYS A 152 -8.88 10.20 10.26
C LYS A 152 -9.36 8.84 9.73
N MET A 153 -9.54 7.88 10.63
CA MET A 153 -10.00 6.52 10.35
C MET A 153 -11.17 6.13 11.24
#